data_AF-A0A3R7KYN0-F1
#
_entry.id   AF-A0A3R7KYN0-F1
#
_cell.length_a   1.000
_cell.length_b   1.000
_cell.length_c   1.000
_cell.angle_alpha   90.00
_cell.angle_beta   90.00
_cell.angle_gamma   90.00
#
_symmetry.space_group_name_H-M   'P 1'
#
loop_
_entity.id
_entity.type
_entity.pdbx_description
1 polymer ?
#
loop_
_entity_poly.entity_id
_entity_poly.type
_entity_poly.pdbx_seq_one_letter_code
_entity_poly.pdbx_strand_id
1 'polypeptide(L)'
;MRRWVSLGGWCGPGLMLSKLGIRPVEEQLPFDMARCSFDGLMEFTQKGFDSGFFPGSLQQRPFTPDPASIWLLFRGQHTCITHFDINSDKVIQEFLRRFDSWEKMITCPTRPVTFLRTCIAENSSDEVELLPQWHALLREKSGGKLDFRTVMVVHDQGPTTEPVASFSGKDAAGFPCVVWNLAFDKQLPVESSLFDKCHDGYAQIIHEMNTEAAWRLRTLPLRLAVPKPYKALCCVEGVPAFRGSCTGFGTTHAAALGRCLYCGSTDGHEVVRDAFDSGKPWDAVEDTVLLTKWVTHNGDEVAAVEATALELKRGANEVLLRLRKLLCD
;
A
#
# COMPACT_ATOMS: atom_id res chain seq x y z
N MET A 1 24.78 9.29 2.81
CA MET A 1 23.67 9.14 1.83
C MET A 1 22.38 8.88 2.62
N ARG A 2 21.29 9.59 2.30
CA ARG A 2 20.01 9.49 3.01
C ARG A 2 19.23 8.26 2.55
N ARG A 3 18.45 7.66 3.44
CA ARG A 3 17.60 6.52 3.12
C ARG A 3 16.20 6.99 2.74
N TRP A 4 15.64 6.47 1.66
CA TRP A 4 14.23 6.62 1.34
C TRP A 4 13.47 5.36 1.76
N VAL A 5 12.31 5.56 2.38
CA VAL A 5 11.47 4.47 2.90
C VAL A 5 10.04 4.73 2.51
N SER A 6 9.40 3.78 1.82
CA SER A 6 7.96 3.84 1.62
C SER A 6 7.25 3.48 2.92
N LEU A 7 6.26 4.27 3.29
CA LEU A 7 5.25 3.96 4.31
C LEU A 7 4.01 3.31 3.68
N GLY A 8 4.13 2.87 2.43
CA GLY A 8 3.05 2.27 1.67
C GLY A 8 1.89 3.23 1.39
N GLY A 9 0.69 2.71 1.62
CA GLY A 9 -0.57 3.23 1.10
C GLY A 9 -0.99 2.37 -0.07
N TRP A 10 -0.15 2.34 -1.10
CA TRP A 10 -0.14 1.34 -2.15
C TRP A 10 1.30 1.07 -2.62
N CYS A 11 1.50 0.17 -3.59
CA CYS A 11 2.84 -0.18 -4.09
C CYS A 11 3.55 0.95 -4.85
N GLY A 12 2.83 1.99 -5.29
CA GLY A 12 3.33 3.06 -6.15
C GLY A 12 4.59 3.79 -5.65
N PRO A 13 4.68 4.28 -4.39
CA PRO A 13 5.85 5.00 -3.91
C PRO A 13 7.12 4.14 -3.93
N GLY A 14 7.01 2.88 -3.52
CA GLY A 14 8.14 1.95 -3.50
C GLY A 14 8.65 1.62 -4.91
N LEU A 15 7.72 1.41 -5.85
CA LEU A 15 8.02 1.22 -7.26
C LEU A 15 8.65 2.48 -7.87
N MET A 16 8.17 3.67 -7.53
CA MET A 16 8.71 4.92 -8.04
C MET A 16 10.14 5.18 -7.56
N LEU A 17 10.41 4.96 -6.27
CA LEU A 17 11.77 5.08 -5.72
C LEU A 17 12.76 4.16 -6.44
N SER A 18 12.31 2.97 -6.82
CA SER A 18 13.12 1.98 -7.56
C SER A 18 13.29 2.40 -9.02
N LYS A 19 12.21 2.82 -9.69
CA LYS A 19 12.21 3.29 -11.09
C LYS A 19 13.14 4.48 -11.31
N LEU A 20 13.21 5.40 -10.35
CA LEU A 20 14.07 6.58 -10.39
C LEU A 20 15.52 6.30 -9.93
N GLY A 21 15.87 5.06 -9.58
CA GLY A 21 17.21 4.68 -9.13
C GLY A 21 17.62 5.30 -7.79
N ILE A 22 16.65 5.78 -6.99
CA ILE A 22 16.90 6.46 -5.71
C ILE A 22 17.12 5.45 -4.58
N ARG A 23 16.44 4.30 -4.65
CA ARG A 23 16.52 3.25 -3.64
C ARG A 23 16.77 1.89 -4.30
N PRO A 24 17.76 1.13 -3.82
CA PRO A 24 18.03 -0.20 -4.36
C PRO A 24 16.96 -1.20 -3.86
N VAL A 25 16.74 -2.29 -4.60
CA VAL A 25 15.61 -3.22 -4.37
C VAL A 25 15.71 -3.92 -3.01
N GLU A 26 16.94 -4.16 -2.55
CA GLU A 26 17.26 -4.87 -1.31
C GLU A 26 16.89 -4.06 -0.06
N GLU A 27 16.67 -2.76 -0.21
CA GLU A 27 16.26 -1.85 0.86
C GLU A 27 14.76 -1.71 1.02
N GLN A 28 13.97 -2.46 0.25
CA GLN A 28 12.52 -2.54 0.45
C GLN A 28 12.17 -3.06 1.84
N LEU A 29 11.14 -2.46 2.41
CA LEU A 29 10.64 -2.64 3.77
C LEU A 29 9.19 -3.16 3.69
N PRO A 30 8.54 -3.55 4.79
CA PRO A 30 7.31 -4.35 4.71
C PRO A 30 6.16 -3.62 3.97
N PHE A 31 6.09 -2.29 4.11
CA PHE A 31 5.06 -1.47 3.48
C PHE A 31 5.30 -1.22 1.98
N ASP A 32 6.42 -1.69 1.41
CA ASP A 32 6.61 -1.72 -0.04
C ASP A 32 5.82 -2.86 -0.71
N MET A 33 5.50 -3.91 0.05
CA MET A 33 4.84 -5.13 -0.45
C MET A 33 3.35 -5.18 -0.15
N ALA A 34 2.84 -4.26 0.65
CA ALA A 34 1.48 -4.26 1.11
C ALA A 34 0.90 -2.85 1.02
N ARG A 35 -0.35 -2.75 0.54
CA ARG A 35 -1.16 -1.59 0.88
C ARG A 35 -1.38 -1.63 2.40
N CYS A 36 -1.31 -0.48 3.06
CA CYS A 36 -1.43 -0.39 4.50
C CYS A 36 -2.19 0.88 4.87
N SER A 37 -3.17 0.80 5.76
CA SER A 37 -3.78 1.97 6.37
C SER A 37 -2.78 2.72 7.26
N PHE A 38 -2.97 4.02 7.47
CA PHE A 38 -2.02 4.83 8.22
C PHE A 38 -2.09 4.59 9.73
N ASP A 39 -3.29 4.36 10.25
CA ASP A 39 -3.49 3.90 11.64
C ASP A 39 -2.92 2.48 11.85
N GLY A 40 -2.99 1.63 10.83
CA GLY A 40 -2.28 0.35 10.79
C GLY A 40 -0.77 0.50 10.85
N LEU A 41 -0.19 1.41 10.07
CA LEU A 41 1.24 1.73 10.12
C LEU A 41 1.67 2.12 11.54
N MET A 42 0.88 2.95 12.21
CA MET A 42 1.14 3.34 13.60
C MET A 42 1.05 2.14 14.54
N GLU A 43 -0.01 1.31 14.43
CA GLU A 43 -0.19 0.09 15.22
C GLU A 43 1.01 -0.86 15.06
N PHE A 44 1.41 -1.17 13.82
CA PHE A 44 2.54 -2.05 13.54
C PHE A 44 3.87 -1.49 14.01
N THR A 45 4.04 -0.17 13.87
CA THR A 45 5.24 0.49 14.37
C THR A 45 5.28 0.48 15.89
N GLN A 46 4.14 0.60 16.58
CA GLN A 46 4.10 0.61 18.03
C GLN A 46 4.24 -0.79 18.62
N LYS A 47 3.49 -1.77 18.09
CA LYS A 47 3.27 -3.08 18.72
C LYS A 47 3.90 -4.25 17.96
N GLY A 48 4.46 -4.03 16.78
CA GLY A 48 4.98 -5.08 15.91
C GLY A 48 3.93 -5.63 14.95
N PHE A 49 4.30 -6.67 14.18
CA PHE A 49 3.54 -7.16 13.02
C PHE A 49 2.74 -8.44 13.28
N ASP A 50 2.68 -8.90 14.54
CA ASP A 50 2.13 -10.21 14.90
C ASP A 50 0.61 -10.34 14.68
N SER A 51 -0.11 -9.22 14.74
CA SER A 51 -1.57 -9.20 14.61
C SER A 51 -2.01 -8.16 13.59
N GLY A 52 -2.97 -8.52 12.73
CA GLY A 52 -3.63 -7.61 11.80
C GLY A 52 -2.89 -7.30 10.49
N PHE A 53 -1.61 -7.70 10.35
CA PHE A 53 -0.84 -7.55 9.10
C PHE A 53 -1.16 -8.63 8.06
N PHE A 54 -1.37 -9.88 8.49
CA PHE A 54 -1.85 -10.95 7.63
C PHE A 54 -3.37 -11.15 7.79
N PRO A 55 -4.05 -11.90 6.89
CA PRO A 55 -5.48 -12.19 7.02
C PRO A 55 -5.87 -12.90 8.33
N GLY A 56 -4.93 -13.60 8.96
CA GLY A 56 -5.08 -14.29 10.23
C GLY A 56 -3.72 -14.73 10.76
N SER A 57 -3.72 -15.60 11.78
CA SER A 57 -2.48 -16.19 12.30
C SER A 57 -1.79 -17.04 11.21
N LEU A 58 -0.46 -17.04 11.15
CA LEU A 58 0.29 -17.81 10.14
C LEU A 58 0.07 -19.32 10.24
N GLN A 59 -0.42 -19.82 11.39
CA GLN A 59 -0.78 -21.22 11.61
C GLN A 59 -2.10 -21.60 10.91
N GLN A 60 -2.91 -20.63 10.51
CA GLN A 60 -4.17 -20.86 9.77
C GLN A 60 -3.96 -20.94 8.26
N ARG A 61 -2.72 -20.92 7.76
CA ARG A 61 -2.43 -21.11 6.34
C ARG A 61 -2.86 -22.52 5.88
N PRO A 62 -3.31 -22.68 4.62
CA PRO A 62 -3.36 -21.65 3.58
C PRO A 62 -4.54 -20.67 3.76
N PHE A 63 -4.27 -19.40 3.51
CA PHE A 63 -5.30 -18.37 3.40
C PHE A 63 -5.99 -18.45 2.04
N THR A 64 -7.29 -18.18 2.03
CA THR A 64 -8.06 -18.04 0.78
C THR A 64 -7.91 -16.60 0.26
N PRO A 65 -7.43 -16.39 -0.97
CA PRO A 65 -7.39 -15.06 -1.58
C PRO A 65 -8.80 -14.59 -1.93
N ASP A 66 -8.99 -13.27 -1.92
CA ASP A 66 -10.17 -12.59 -2.40
C ASP A 66 -9.94 -12.11 -3.84
N PRO A 67 -10.56 -12.73 -4.86
CA PRO A 67 -10.39 -12.32 -6.25
C PRO A 67 -11.13 -11.01 -6.54
N ALA A 68 -10.45 -10.02 -7.09
CA ALA A 68 -11.02 -8.72 -7.47
C ALA A 68 -10.45 -8.29 -8.82
N SER A 69 -11.31 -8.18 -9.84
CA SER A 69 -10.89 -7.97 -11.24
C SER A 69 -9.85 -9.03 -11.64
N ILE A 70 -8.63 -8.62 -12.01
CA ILE A 70 -7.52 -9.49 -12.36
C ILE A 70 -6.63 -9.87 -11.16
N TRP A 71 -6.93 -9.40 -9.95
CA TRP A 71 -6.06 -9.52 -8.78
C TRP A 71 -6.50 -10.62 -7.83
N LEU A 72 -5.54 -11.27 -7.17
CA LEU A 72 -5.80 -12.09 -5.98
C LEU A 72 -5.33 -11.33 -4.74
N LEU A 73 -6.27 -10.92 -3.89
CA LEU A 73 -6.00 -10.08 -2.72
C LEU A 73 -5.93 -10.89 -1.44
N PHE A 74 -4.89 -10.71 -0.64
CA PHE A 74 -4.87 -11.17 0.75
C PHE A 74 -5.07 -9.99 1.69
N ARG A 75 -6.29 -9.87 2.21
CA ARG A 75 -6.72 -8.71 3.00
C ARG A 75 -6.65 -9.01 4.50
N GLY A 76 -5.77 -8.30 5.19
CA GLY A 76 -5.72 -8.22 6.65
C GLY A 76 -6.64 -7.15 7.21
N GLN A 77 -6.51 -6.92 8.52
CA GLN A 77 -7.25 -5.85 9.21
C GLN A 77 -6.81 -4.47 8.71
N HIS A 78 -5.49 -4.28 8.54
CA HIS A 78 -4.88 -3.00 8.20
C HIS A 78 -4.20 -2.99 6.82
N THR A 79 -4.14 -4.14 6.17
CA THR A 79 -3.28 -4.37 5.01
C THR A 79 -3.99 -5.09 3.89
N CYS A 80 -3.49 -4.90 2.67
CA CYS A 80 -3.84 -5.67 1.49
C CYS A 80 -2.55 -6.05 0.79
N ILE A 81 -2.27 -7.35 0.74
CA ILE A 81 -1.11 -7.89 0.04
C ILE A 81 -1.60 -8.33 -1.35
N THR A 82 -0.99 -7.77 -2.38
CA THR A 82 -1.26 -8.05 -3.80
C THR A 82 0.00 -8.60 -4.45
N HIS A 83 -0.13 -9.41 -5.51
CA HIS A 83 0.99 -9.98 -6.29
C HIS A 83 1.89 -11.00 -5.57
N PHE A 84 1.67 -11.26 -4.28
CA PHE A 84 2.48 -12.20 -3.50
C PHE A 84 1.61 -13.33 -2.96
N ASP A 85 2.03 -14.56 -3.23
CA ASP A 85 1.43 -15.73 -2.59
C ASP A 85 1.94 -15.88 -1.15
N ILE A 86 1.17 -15.36 -0.20
CA ILE A 86 1.48 -15.47 1.23
C ILE A 86 1.25 -16.87 1.81
N ASN A 87 0.79 -17.83 1.00
CA ASN A 87 0.82 -19.24 1.37
C ASN A 87 2.20 -19.86 1.15
N SER A 88 3.07 -19.22 0.36
CA SER A 88 4.46 -19.61 0.20
C SER A 88 5.31 -19.26 1.43
N ASP A 89 6.02 -20.25 1.98
CA ASP A 89 6.95 -20.04 3.09
C ASP A 89 8.06 -19.05 2.73
N LYS A 90 8.53 -19.06 1.47
CA LYS A 90 9.56 -18.13 0.99
C LYS A 90 9.09 -16.68 1.09
N VAL A 91 7.83 -16.41 0.73
CA VAL A 91 7.24 -15.08 0.81
C VAL A 91 7.09 -14.65 2.27
N ILE A 92 6.61 -15.55 3.14
CA ILE A 92 6.49 -15.27 4.58
C ILE A 92 7.84 -14.94 5.21
N GLN A 93 8.89 -15.73 4.92
CA GLN A 93 10.23 -15.47 5.45
C GLN A 93 10.77 -14.10 5.00
N GLU A 94 10.47 -13.67 3.78
CA GLU A 94 10.86 -12.35 3.30
C GLU A 94 10.13 -11.22 4.04
N PHE A 95 8.83 -11.37 4.35
CA PHE A 95 8.11 -10.42 5.21
C PHE A 95 8.72 -10.34 6.61
N LEU A 96 8.98 -11.49 7.25
CA LEU A 96 9.59 -11.52 8.59
C LEU A 96 10.95 -10.81 8.63
N ARG A 97 11.82 -11.07 7.64
CA ARG A 97 13.09 -10.36 7.48
C ARG A 97 12.92 -8.85 7.34
N ARG A 98 11.88 -8.41 6.62
CA ARG A 98 11.56 -6.99 6.43
C ARG A 98 10.99 -6.36 7.71
N PHE A 99 10.23 -7.09 8.52
CA PHE A 99 9.78 -6.64 9.84
C PHE A 99 10.97 -6.39 10.77
N ASP A 100 11.93 -7.31 10.83
CA ASP A 100 13.16 -7.12 11.60
C ASP A 100 13.98 -5.91 11.10
N SER A 101 14.06 -5.77 9.78
CA SER A 101 14.76 -4.65 9.14
C SER A 101 14.11 -3.31 9.42
N TRP A 102 12.77 -3.27 9.50
CA TRP A 102 11.99 -2.10 9.89
C TRP A 102 12.26 -1.72 11.34
N GLU A 103 12.18 -2.69 12.25
CA GLU A 103 12.43 -2.48 13.68
C GLU A 103 13.84 -1.96 13.94
N LYS A 104 14.84 -2.61 13.31
CA LYS A 104 16.25 -2.22 13.43
C LYS A 104 16.51 -0.83 12.89
N MET A 105 15.85 -0.43 11.79
CA MET A 105 16.01 0.91 11.22
C MET A 105 15.58 2.01 12.21
N ILE A 106 14.51 1.77 12.97
CA ILE A 106 13.98 2.76 13.91
C ILE A 106 14.79 2.79 15.20
N THR A 107 15.11 1.62 15.76
CA THR A 107 15.75 1.49 17.09
C THR A 107 17.27 1.64 17.05
N CYS A 108 17.89 1.29 15.92
CA CYS A 108 19.33 1.35 15.69
C CYS A 108 19.64 2.15 14.40
N PRO A 109 19.25 3.42 14.31
CA PRO A 109 19.37 4.20 13.09
C PRO A 109 20.85 4.46 12.74
N THR A 110 21.21 4.23 11.48
CA THR A 110 22.59 4.42 10.98
C THR A 110 22.73 5.62 10.04
N ARG A 111 21.60 6.17 9.55
CA ARG A 111 21.55 7.31 8.63
C ARG A 111 20.17 7.97 8.68
N PRO A 112 20.05 9.25 8.25
CA PRO A 112 18.76 9.91 8.19
C PRO A 112 17.78 9.26 7.21
N VAL A 113 16.49 9.29 7.55
CA VAL A 113 15.40 8.64 6.78
C VAL A 113 14.40 9.65 6.24
N THR A 114 14.09 9.56 4.95
CA THR A 114 12.91 10.20 4.35
C THR A 114 11.82 9.16 4.18
N PHE A 115 10.75 9.32 4.95
CA PHE A 115 9.55 8.53 4.80
C PHE A 115 8.66 9.11 3.70
N LEU A 116 8.19 8.29 2.78
CA LEU A 116 7.27 8.66 1.70
C LEU A 116 5.97 7.85 1.84
N ARG A 117 4.87 8.56 2.07
CA ARG A 117 3.53 7.98 2.26
C ARG A 117 2.59 8.47 1.17
N THR A 118 1.81 7.58 0.58
CA THR A 118 0.62 7.99 -0.17
C THR A 118 -0.60 7.87 0.75
N CYS A 119 -1.37 8.95 0.86
CA CYS A 119 -2.66 8.93 1.54
C CYS A 119 -3.64 8.09 0.72
N ILE A 120 -4.33 7.17 1.40
CA ILE A 120 -5.30 6.27 0.79
C ILE A 120 -6.69 6.41 1.39
N ALA A 121 -6.83 7.20 2.46
CA ALA A 121 -8.12 7.58 3.01
C ALA A 121 -9.00 8.25 1.95
N GLU A 122 -10.30 7.90 1.95
CA GLU A 122 -11.28 8.57 1.11
C GLU A 122 -11.27 10.09 1.36
N ASN A 123 -11.24 10.51 2.63
CA ASN A 123 -10.96 11.88 3.01
C ASN A 123 -9.50 12.00 3.44
N SER A 124 -8.68 12.70 2.65
CA SER A 124 -7.24 12.79 2.94
C SER A 124 -6.90 13.52 4.23
N SER A 125 -7.77 14.38 4.76
CA SER A 125 -7.57 15.02 6.06
C SER A 125 -7.46 14.00 7.19
N ASP A 126 -8.19 12.89 7.13
CA ASP A 126 -8.21 11.85 8.18
C ASP A 126 -6.80 11.27 8.43
N GLU A 127 -6.00 11.06 7.37
CA GLU A 127 -4.60 10.62 7.50
C GLU A 127 -3.65 11.79 7.83
N VAL A 128 -3.86 12.97 7.25
CA VAL A 128 -2.99 14.14 7.48
C VAL A 128 -3.01 14.55 8.96
N GLU A 129 -4.16 14.45 9.63
CA GLU A 129 -4.31 14.76 11.05
C GLU A 129 -3.54 13.80 11.98
N LEU A 130 -3.16 12.61 11.50
CA LEU A 130 -2.35 11.66 12.27
C LEU A 130 -0.84 11.89 12.14
N LEU A 131 -0.37 12.75 11.23
CA LEU A 131 1.06 13.01 11.05
C LEU A 131 1.78 13.43 12.34
N PRO A 132 1.21 14.29 13.21
CA PRO A 132 1.81 14.61 14.50
C PRO A 132 2.02 13.38 15.40
N GLN A 133 1.03 12.48 15.43
CA GLN A 133 1.06 11.27 16.25
C GLN A 133 2.09 10.27 15.71
N TRP A 134 2.18 10.14 14.39
CA TRP A 134 3.22 9.37 13.71
C TRP A 134 4.63 9.85 14.07
N HIS A 135 4.86 11.17 14.03
CA HIS A 135 6.15 11.75 14.40
C HIS A 135 6.50 11.54 15.87
N ALA A 136 5.51 11.72 16.77
CA ALA A 136 5.69 11.45 18.19
C ALA A 136 6.06 9.98 18.44
N LEU A 137 5.36 9.04 17.79
CA LEU A 137 5.62 7.61 17.88
C LEU A 137 7.04 7.24 17.43
N LEU A 138 7.49 7.74 16.27
CA LEU A 138 8.84 7.49 15.79
C LEU A 138 9.91 8.06 16.73
N ARG A 139 9.69 9.27 17.25
CA ARG A 139 10.61 9.89 18.20
C ARG A 139 10.68 9.09 19.50
N GLU A 140 9.55 8.64 20.02
CA GLU A 140 9.48 7.80 21.22
C GLU A 140 10.20 6.47 20.99
N LYS A 141 9.81 5.73 19.94
CA LYS A 141 10.35 4.39 19.66
C LYS A 141 11.85 4.39 19.36
N SER A 142 12.36 5.44 18.70
CA SER A 142 13.80 5.59 18.45
C SER A 142 14.58 6.17 19.64
N GLY A 143 13.90 6.56 20.73
CA GLY A 143 14.53 7.32 21.82
C GLY A 143 15.11 8.67 21.36
N GLY A 144 14.52 9.27 20.31
CA GLY A 144 14.98 10.50 19.66
C GLY A 144 16.25 10.37 18.82
N LYS A 145 16.75 9.15 18.58
CA LYS A 145 18.00 8.91 17.84
C LYS A 145 17.83 8.91 16.32
N LEU A 146 16.63 8.63 15.83
CA LEU A 146 16.35 8.60 14.41
C LEU A 146 16.22 10.04 13.90
N ASP A 147 17.10 10.44 12.99
CA ASP A 147 16.92 11.67 12.20
C ASP A 147 16.01 11.35 11.00
N PHE A 148 14.85 11.98 10.92
CA PHE A 148 13.88 11.68 9.88
C PHE A 148 13.08 12.89 9.40
N ARG A 149 12.34 12.66 8.33
CA ARG A 149 11.24 13.51 7.89
C ARG A 149 10.18 12.66 7.21
N THR A 150 8.96 13.21 7.13
CA THR A 150 7.85 12.57 6.42
C THR A 150 7.38 13.43 5.26
N VAL A 151 7.18 12.78 4.11
CA VAL A 151 6.55 13.33 2.92
C VAL A 151 5.26 12.55 2.70
N MET A 152 4.13 13.21 2.97
CA MET A 152 2.80 12.68 2.71
C MET A 152 2.34 13.18 1.34
N VAL A 153 1.82 12.29 0.50
CA VAL A 153 1.33 12.60 -0.84
C VAL A 153 -0.17 12.35 -0.88
N VAL A 154 -0.94 13.39 -1.19
CA VAL A 154 -2.38 13.32 -1.44
C VAL A 154 -2.62 13.46 -2.95
N HIS A 155 -3.48 12.61 -3.51
CA HIS A 155 -3.70 12.54 -4.95
C HIS A 155 -4.85 13.44 -5.39
N ASP A 156 -4.68 14.11 -6.52
CA ASP A 156 -5.75 14.80 -7.26
C ASP A 156 -6.54 15.83 -6.41
N GLN A 157 -5.84 16.57 -5.55
CA GLN A 157 -6.41 17.65 -4.73
C GLN A 157 -6.26 19.04 -5.34
N GLY A 158 -5.52 19.15 -6.46
CA GLY A 158 -5.24 20.40 -7.14
C GLY A 158 -4.65 20.19 -8.55
N PRO A 159 -4.58 21.25 -9.37
CA PRO A 159 -4.17 21.14 -10.77
C PRO A 159 -2.66 20.93 -10.96
N THR A 160 -1.84 21.21 -9.94
CA THR A 160 -0.39 21.18 -9.99
C THR A 160 0.19 20.37 -8.84
N THR A 161 1.32 19.70 -9.07
CA THR A 161 2.07 19.01 -8.01
C THR A 161 2.84 20.04 -7.19
N GLU A 162 2.45 20.24 -5.93
CA GLU A 162 3.02 21.27 -5.06
C GLU A 162 2.86 20.96 -3.56
N PRO A 163 3.68 21.56 -2.67
CA PRO A 163 3.48 21.47 -1.23
C PRO A 163 2.18 22.20 -0.83
N VAL A 164 1.32 21.50 -0.08
CA VAL A 164 0.03 22.04 0.39
C VAL A 164 -0.04 22.21 1.90
N ALA A 165 0.88 21.60 2.66
CA ALA A 165 1.04 21.84 4.09
C ALA A 165 2.46 21.51 4.56
N SER A 166 2.88 22.16 5.64
CA SER A 166 4.09 21.83 6.39
C SER A 166 3.86 22.07 7.87
N PHE A 167 4.25 21.12 8.70
CA PHE A 167 3.96 21.16 10.12
C PHE A 167 5.03 21.94 10.89
N SER A 168 4.61 22.59 11.98
CA SER A 168 5.53 23.27 12.87
C SER A 168 6.47 22.27 13.55
N GLY A 169 7.61 22.73 14.05
CA GLY A 169 8.52 21.88 14.82
C GLY A 169 7.86 21.27 16.07
N LYS A 170 6.86 21.95 16.66
CA LYS A 170 6.09 21.41 17.78
C LYS A 170 5.22 20.24 17.34
N ASP A 171 4.49 20.40 16.25
CA ASP A 171 3.52 19.40 15.78
C ASP A 171 4.20 18.20 15.12
N ALA A 172 5.37 18.39 14.51
CA ALA A 172 6.14 17.31 13.86
C ALA A 172 7.31 16.79 14.72
N ALA A 173 7.21 16.93 16.05
CA ALA A 173 8.17 16.42 17.03
C ALA A 173 9.63 16.87 16.82
N GLY A 174 9.85 18.01 16.16
CA GLY A 174 11.16 18.58 15.85
C GLY A 174 11.69 18.23 14.46
N PHE A 175 10.94 17.47 13.66
CA PHE A 175 11.38 16.93 12.38
C PHE A 175 10.53 17.47 11.22
N PRO A 176 11.08 17.63 10.00
CA PRO A 176 10.30 18.11 8.86
C PRO A 176 9.15 17.16 8.51
N CYS A 177 7.97 17.74 8.29
CA CYS A 177 6.80 17.00 7.82
C CYS A 177 6.06 17.86 6.79
N VAL A 178 5.93 17.34 5.57
CA VAL A 178 5.37 18.07 4.44
C VAL A 178 4.30 17.23 3.76
N VAL A 179 3.19 17.86 3.41
CA VAL A 179 2.11 17.28 2.61
C VAL A 179 2.18 17.88 1.21
N TRP A 180 2.12 17.02 0.22
CA TRP A 180 2.16 17.37 -1.20
C TRP A 180 0.86 16.97 -1.87
N ASN A 181 0.29 17.87 -2.67
CA ASN A 181 -0.65 17.47 -3.70
C ASN A 181 0.13 16.86 -4.86
N LEU A 182 -0.33 15.72 -5.36
CA LEU A 182 0.12 15.13 -6.61
C LEU A 182 -0.98 15.30 -7.66
N ALA A 183 -0.68 16.09 -8.69
CA ALA A 183 -1.54 16.21 -9.85
C ALA A 183 -1.31 15.03 -10.80
N PHE A 184 -2.40 14.53 -11.39
CA PHE A 184 -2.32 13.53 -12.45
C PHE A 184 -1.93 14.18 -13.78
N ASP A 185 -1.18 13.44 -14.58
CA ASP A 185 -1.03 13.75 -15.99
C ASP A 185 -2.35 13.47 -16.71
N LYS A 186 -3.05 14.56 -17.08
CA LYS A 186 -4.34 14.53 -17.79
C LYS A 186 -4.17 14.43 -19.32
N GLN A 187 -2.94 14.46 -19.83
CA GLN A 187 -2.64 14.28 -21.24
C GLN A 187 -2.55 12.79 -21.62
N LEU A 188 -2.31 11.92 -20.63
CA LEU A 188 -2.29 10.48 -20.84
C LEU A 188 -3.70 9.93 -21.11
N PRO A 189 -3.80 8.86 -21.93
CA PRO A 189 -5.07 8.18 -22.18
C PRO A 189 -5.76 7.69 -20.91
N VAL A 190 -7.09 7.58 -20.96
CA VAL A 190 -7.94 7.20 -19.80
C VAL A 190 -7.58 5.81 -19.28
N GLU A 191 -7.20 4.90 -20.16
CA GLU A 191 -6.76 3.54 -19.89
C GLU A 191 -5.37 3.44 -19.27
N SER A 192 -4.60 4.53 -19.24
CA SER A 192 -3.27 4.53 -18.62
C SER A 192 -3.37 4.22 -17.14
N SER A 193 -2.40 3.45 -16.64
CA SER A 193 -2.38 3.03 -15.23
C SER A 193 -2.28 4.24 -14.31
N LEU A 194 -2.75 4.09 -13.07
CA LEU A 194 -2.55 5.13 -12.04
C LEU A 194 -1.06 5.43 -11.83
N PHE A 195 -0.19 4.42 -11.98
CA PHE A 195 1.25 4.57 -11.81
C PHE A 195 1.85 5.48 -12.89
N ASP A 196 1.42 5.32 -14.15
CA ASP A 196 1.85 6.18 -15.26
C ASP A 196 1.34 7.61 -15.08
N LYS A 197 0.06 7.78 -14.76
CA LYS A 197 -0.56 9.10 -14.51
C LYS A 197 0.08 9.88 -13.38
N CYS A 198 0.73 9.21 -12.43
CA CYS A 198 1.38 9.86 -11.28
C CYS A 198 2.89 10.02 -11.44
N HIS A 199 3.48 9.54 -12.54
CA HIS A 199 4.93 9.43 -12.67
C HIS A 199 5.66 10.75 -12.45
N ASP A 200 5.32 11.76 -13.25
CA ASP A 200 6.03 13.04 -13.24
C ASP A 200 5.80 13.79 -11.91
N GLY A 201 4.60 13.67 -11.34
CA GLY A 201 4.29 14.22 -10.02
C GLY A 201 5.17 13.64 -8.93
N TYR A 202 5.31 12.31 -8.84
CA TYR A 202 6.24 11.72 -7.87
C TYR A 202 7.70 12.06 -8.17
N ALA A 203 8.11 12.08 -9.45
CA ALA A 203 9.47 12.43 -9.81
C ALA A 203 9.83 13.84 -9.33
N GLN A 204 8.91 14.80 -9.50
CA GLN A 204 9.06 16.15 -8.96
C GLN A 204 9.18 16.16 -7.43
N ILE A 205 8.24 15.52 -6.72
CA ILE A 205 8.24 15.46 -5.24
C ILE A 205 9.56 14.87 -4.73
N ILE A 206 9.98 13.73 -5.29
CA ILE A 206 11.20 13.04 -4.88
C ILE A 206 12.42 13.90 -5.17
N HIS A 207 12.50 14.53 -6.35
CA HIS A 207 13.60 15.41 -6.71
C HIS A 207 13.74 16.60 -5.75
N GLU A 208 12.64 17.34 -5.52
CA GLU A 208 12.64 18.51 -4.64
C GLU A 208 12.96 18.13 -3.19
N MET A 209 12.33 17.06 -2.72
CA MET A 209 12.58 16.59 -1.36
C MET A 209 13.99 16.03 -1.22
N ASN A 210 14.67 15.51 -2.26
CA ASN A 210 16.03 14.99 -2.11
C ASN A 210 17.08 16.08 -1.74
N THR A 211 16.73 17.37 -1.82
CA THR A 211 17.62 18.50 -1.52
C THR A 211 17.89 18.70 -0.01
N GLU A 212 19.06 19.28 0.33
CA GLU A 212 19.40 19.68 1.71
C GLU A 212 18.42 20.71 2.28
N ALA A 213 17.93 21.63 1.46
CA ALA A 213 17.01 22.68 1.87
C ALA A 213 15.67 22.15 2.37
N ALA A 214 15.27 20.95 1.89
CA ALA A 214 14.04 20.26 2.28
C ALA A 214 14.14 19.56 3.66
N TRP A 215 15.28 19.65 4.35
CA TRP A 215 15.45 19.20 5.74
C TRP A 215 15.26 20.31 6.77
N ARG A 216 15.05 21.55 6.31
CA ARG A 216 14.75 22.67 7.21
C ARG A 216 13.29 22.61 7.63
N LEU A 217 13.04 22.81 8.92
CA LEU A 217 11.68 22.99 9.43
C LEU A 217 11.03 24.20 8.76
N ARG A 218 9.80 24.01 8.29
CA ARG A 218 8.96 25.04 7.68
C ARG A 218 7.55 24.84 8.16
N THR A 219 6.82 25.92 8.37
CA THR A 219 5.39 25.87 8.68
C THR A 219 4.61 26.45 7.52
N LEU A 220 3.61 25.72 7.07
CA LEU A 220 2.70 26.11 6.01
C LEU A 220 1.32 25.58 6.39
N PRO A 221 0.33 26.44 6.66
CA PRO A 221 -1.03 26.00 6.95
C PRO A 221 -1.56 25.09 5.82
N LEU A 222 -2.36 24.09 6.17
CA LEU A 222 -2.98 23.20 5.20
C LEU A 222 -3.87 24.02 4.24
N ARG A 223 -3.50 24.02 2.96
CA ARG A 223 -4.24 24.74 1.90
C ARG A 223 -5.36 23.92 1.26
N LEU A 224 -5.67 22.76 1.84
CA LEU A 224 -6.78 21.90 1.44
C LEU A 224 -7.97 22.14 2.37
N ALA A 225 -8.69 23.24 2.16
CA ALA A 225 -9.80 23.62 3.04
C ALA A 225 -10.92 22.56 3.06
N VAL A 226 -11.17 21.89 1.93
CA VAL A 226 -12.08 20.75 1.81
C VAL A 226 -11.49 19.77 0.80
N PRO A 227 -10.80 18.70 1.24
CA PRO A 227 -10.26 17.72 0.32
C PRO A 227 -11.36 17.07 -0.52
N LYS A 228 -11.07 16.84 -1.80
CA LYS A 228 -11.94 16.06 -2.67
C LYS A 228 -11.87 14.59 -2.25
N PRO A 229 -13.01 13.90 -2.03
CA PRO A 229 -13.02 12.47 -1.75
C PRO A 229 -12.31 11.66 -2.84
N TYR A 230 -11.49 10.68 -2.44
CA TYR A 230 -10.68 9.89 -3.36
C TYR A 230 -10.71 8.40 -3.03
N LYS A 231 -11.45 7.62 -3.85
CA LYS A 231 -11.71 6.20 -3.58
C LYS A 231 -10.77 5.21 -4.26
N ALA A 232 -9.98 5.66 -5.24
CA ALA A 232 -9.23 4.73 -6.08
C ALA A 232 -8.09 4.01 -5.33
N LEU A 233 -7.64 4.52 -4.18
CA LEU A 233 -6.61 3.89 -3.36
C LEU A 233 -7.16 3.15 -2.13
N CYS A 234 -8.29 3.58 -1.55
CA CYS A 234 -8.96 2.81 -0.50
C CYS A 234 -9.62 1.53 -1.04
N CYS A 235 -9.93 1.51 -2.34
CA CYS A 235 -10.48 0.36 -3.03
C CYS A 235 -9.49 -0.21 -4.07
N VAL A 236 -9.64 -1.50 -4.35
CA VAL A 236 -9.08 -2.18 -5.51
C VAL A 236 -10.28 -2.58 -6.37
N GLU A 237 -10.50 -1.89 -7.49
CA GLU A 237 -11.59 -2.23 -8.42
C GLU A 237 -12.97 -2.22 -7.74
N GLY A 238 -13.21 -1.22 -6.89
CA GLY A 238 -14.45 -1.08 -6.12
C GLY A 238 -14.51 -1.95 -4.86
N VAL A 239 -13.59 -2.90 -4.69
CA VAL A 239 -13.49 -3.74 -3.48
C VAL A 239 -12.67 -3.02 -2.42
N PRO A 240 -13.15 -2.85 -1.18
CA PRO A 240 -12.34 -2.31 -0.09
C PRO A 240 -11.04 -3.07 0.07
N ALA A 241 -9.93 -2.33 0.07
CA ALA A 241 -8.60 -2.92 0.16
C ALA A 241 -8.43 -3.69 1.47
N PHE A 242 -9.03 -3.21 2.57
CA PHE A 242 -8.84 -3.77 3.90
C PHE A 242 -10.13 -4.35 4.46
N ARG A 243 -10.03 -5.34 5.34
CA ARG A 243 -11.20 -5.86 6.07
C ARG A 243 -11.69 -4.88 7.15
N GLY A 244 -10.78 -4.10 7.74
CA GLY A 244 -11.11 -3.19 8.82
C GLY A 244 -11.85 -1.92 8.42
N SER A 245 -11.81 -1.51 7.15
CA SER A 245 -12.44 -0.25 6.73
C SER A 245 -12.75 -0.21 5.24
N CYS A 246 -13.87 0.41 4.89
CA CYS A 246 -14.22 0.74 3.50
C CYS A 246 -13.48 1.96 2.95
N THR A 247 -12.94 2.82 3.82
CA THR A 247 -12.35 4.10 3.42
C THR A 247 -10.83 4.08 3.40
N GLY A 248 -10.19 2.95 3.70
CA GLY A 248 -8.73 2.83 3.77
C GLY A 248 -8.13 3.34 5.09
N PHE A 249 -8.95 3.89 5.99
CA PHE A 249 -8.56 4.46 7.29
C PHE A 249 -9.49 4.00 8.42
N GLY A 250 -9.06 4.08 9.68
CA GLY A 250 -9.88 3.76 10.86
C GLY A 250 -10.00 2.25 11.16
N THR A 251 -9.14 1.46 10.50
CA THR A 251 -8.98 0.02 10.70
C THR A 251 -8.67 -0.40 12.15
N THR A 252 -7.92 0.38 12.92
CA THR A 252 -7.59 0.11 14.33
C THR A 252 -8.80 0.28 15.23
N HIS A 253 -9.55 1.36 15.04
CA HIS A 253 -10.80 1.56 15.75
C HIS A 253 -11.82 0.50 15.37
N ALA A 254 -11.89 0.14 14.09
CA ALA A 254 -12.79 -0.91 13.65
C ALA A 254 -12.45 -2.28 14.25
N ALA A 255 -11.15 -2.61 14.38
CA ALA A 255 -10.70 -3.81 15.07
C ALA A 255 -11.14 -3.83 16.54
N ALA A 256 -10.94 -2.71 17.24
CA ALA A 256 -11.32 -2.56 18.64
C ALA A 256 -12.85 -2.65 18.85
N LEU A 257 -13.63 -2.15 17.89
CA LEU A 257 -15.09 -2.17 17.94
C LEU A 257 -15.71 -3.46 17.39
N GLY A 258 -14.93 -4.31 16.72
CA GLY A 258 -15.42 -5.46 15.99
C GLY A 258 -16.32 -5.10 14.79
N ARG A 259 -16.26 -3.86 14.31
CA ARG A 259 -17.03 -3.38 13.14
C ARG A 259 -16.42 -2.13 12.51
N CYS A 260 -16.60 -1.96 11.19
CA CYS A 260 -16.20 -0.76 10.47
C CYS A 260 -16.89 0.48 11.04
N LEU A 261 -16.11 1.52 11.35
CA LEU A 261 -16.61 2.80 11.89
C LEU A 261 -17.59 3.51 10.95
N TYR A 262 -17.41 3.34 9.65
CA TYR A 262 -18.13 4.11 8.64
C TYR A 262 -19.42 3.43 8.16
N CYS A 263 -19.37 2.12 7.93
CA CYS A 263 -20.52 1.36 7.41
C CYS A 263 -21.14 0.39 8.42
N GLY A 264 -20.50 0.17 9.57
CA GLY A 264 -20.98 -0.75 10.61
C GLY A 264 -20.75 -2.24 10.33
N SER A 265 -20.10 -2.62 9.22
CA SER A 265 -19.86 -4.04 8.89
C SER A 265 -18.97 -4.74 9.93
N THR A 266 -19.38 -5.91 10.41
CA THR A 266 -18.68 -6.74 11.40
C THR A 266 -17.69 -7.71 10.78
N ASP A 267 -18.01 -8.24 9.60
CA ASP A 267 -17.26 -9.31 8.93
C ASP A 267 -16.32 -8.77 7.84
N GLY A 268 -16.14 -7.45 7.81
CA GLY A 268 -15.49 -6.74 6.72
C GLY A 268 -16.38 -6.67 5.47
N HIS A 269 -15.77 -6.39 4.31
CA HIS A 269 -16.50 -6.34 3.05
C HIS A 269 -16.20 -7.57 2.22
N GLU A 270 -17.20 -8.43 2.07
CA GLU A 270 -17.13 -9.55 1.14
C GLU A 270 -16.88 -9.05 -0.27
N VAL A 271 -16.12 -9.83 -1.03
CA VAL A 271 -15.92 -9.58 -2.45
C VAL A 271 -16.95 -10.38 -3.21
N VAL A 272 -17.69 -9.72 -4.09
CA VAL A 272 -18.54 -10.40 -5.08
C VAL A 272 -17.59 -11.00 -6.12
N ARG A 273 -17.18 -12.25 -5.87
CA ARG A 273 -16.03 -12.89 -6.54
C ARG A 273 -16.22 -13.02 -8.05
N ASP A 274 -17.45 -13.27 -8.48
CA ASP A 274 -17.83 -13.47 -9.88
C ASP A 274 -18.20 -12.18 -10.62
N ALA A 275 -18.19 -11.02 -9.94
CA ALA A 275 -18.56 -9.74 -10.55
C ALA A 275 -17.68 -9.34 -11.74
N PHE A 276 -16.50 -9.94 -11.87
CA PHE A 276 -15.52 -9.67 -12.92
C PHE A 276 -15.31 -10.84 -13.87
N ASP A 277 -16.04 -11.95 -13.67
CA ASP A 277 -15.89 -13.12 -14.53
C ASP A 277 -16.50 -12.86 -15.90
N SER A 278 -15.82 -13.32 -16.95
CA SER A 278 -16.31 -13.17 -18.32
C SER A 278 -17.47 -14.12 -18.64
N GLY A 279 -17.61 -15.20 -17.87
CA GLY A 279 -18.61 -16.26 -18.09
C GLY A 279 -18.40 -17.06 -19.38
N LYS A 280 -17.31 -16.81 -20.12
CA LYS A 280 -17.02 -17.49 -21.38
C LYS A 280 -16.57 -18.93 -21.11
N PRO A 281 -16.97 -19.91 -21.93
CA PRO A 281 -16.45 -21.27 -21.81
C PRO A 281 -14.93 -21.27 -22.01
N TRP A 282 -14.25 -22.21 -21.36
CA TRP A 282 -12.81 -22.43 -21.53
C TRP A 282 -12.55 -23.34 -22.73
N ASP A 283 -11.53 -23.01 -23.51
CA ASP A 283 -11.00 -23.89 -24.55
C ASP A 283 -9.61 -24.43 -24.20
N ALA A 284 -9.15 -25.42 -24.98
CA ALA A 284 -7.87 -26.09 -24.75
C ALA A 284 -6.65 -25.16 -24.93
N VAL A 285 -6.77 -24.09 -25.71
CA VAL A 285 -5.69 -23.12 -25.91
C VAL A 285 -5.54 -22.28 -24.64
N GLU A 286 -6.66 -21.81 -24.08
CA GLU A 286 -6.67 -21.07 -22.82
C GLU A 286 -6.15 -21.92 -21.64
N ASP A 287 -6.53 -23.20 -21.57
CA ASP A 287 -5.99 -24.14 -20.58
C ASP A 287 -4.47 -24.27 -20.70
N THR A 288 -3.97 -24.36 -21.92
CA THR A 288 -2.53 -24.43 -22.19
C THR A 288 -1.82 -23.16 -21.74
N VAL A 289 -2.41 -21.97 -21.98
CA VAL A 289 -1.86 -20.69 -21.51
C VAL A 289 -1.77 -20.67 -19.98
N LEU A 290 -2.83 -21.05 -19.28
CA LEU A 290 -2.89 -21.07 -17.82
C LEU A 290 -1.85 -22.03 -17.22
N LEU A 291 -1.77 -23.26 -17.72
CA LEU A 291 -0.79 -24.25 -17.25
C LEU A 291 0.64 -23.84 -17.57
N THR A 292 0.88 -23.22 -18.74
CA THR A 292 2.19 -22.67 -19.09
C THR A 292 2.62 -21.58 -18.11
N LYS A 293 1.72 -20.66 -17.74
CA LYS A 293 2.01 -19.62 -16.75
C LYS A 293 2.26 -20.22 -15.37
N TRP A 294 1.48 -21.20 -14.94
CA TRP A 294 1.70 -21.94 -13.70
C TRP A 294 3.12 -22.53 -13.63
N VAL A 295 3.55 -23.23 -14.68
CA VAL A 295 4.90 -23.81 -14.75
C VAL A 295 5.98 -22.71 -14.79
N THR A 296 5.78 -21.66 -15.61
CA THR A 296 6.75 -20.56 -15.76
C THR A 296 6.95 -19.78 -14.45
N HIS A 297 5.91 -19.71 -13.63
CA HIS A 297 5.95 -19.10 -12.30
C HIS A 297 6.30 -20.10 -11.19
N ASN A 298 6.81 -21.28 -11.52
CA ASN A 298 7.24 -22.32 -10.58
C ASN A 298 6.15 -22.73 -9.57
N GLY A 299 4.88 -22.73 -10.00
CA GLY A 299 3.76 -23.08 -9.14
C GLY A 299 3.29 -21.98 -8.19
N ASP A 300 3.59 -20.71 -8.47
CA ASP A 300 2.99 -19.58 -7.76
C ASP A 300 1.55 -19.33 -8.27
N GLU A 301 0.55 -19.61 -7.44
CA GLU A 301 -0.88 -19.49 -7.78
C GLU A 301 -1.24 -18.05 -8.11
N VAL A 302 -0.73 -17.10 -7.33
CA VAL A 302 -1.01 -15.68 -7.51
C VAL A 302 -0.44 -15.19 -8.83
N ALA A 303 0.85 -15.41 -9.07
CA ALA A 303 1.50 -14.94 -10.28
C ALA A 303 0.88 -15.56 -11.55
N ALA A 304 0.57 -16.86 -11.51
CA ALA A 304 -0.06 -17.55 -12.64
C ALA A 304 -1.48 -17.03 -12.92
N VAL A 305 -2.31 -16.88 -11.88
CA VAL A 305 -3.69 -16.40 -12.02
C VAL A 305 -3.71 -14.96 -12.52
N GLU A 306 -2.97 -14.05 -11.89
CA GLU A 306 -2.97 -12.63 -12.27
C GLU A 306 -2.46 -12.44 -13.71
N ALA A 307 -1.37 -13.14 -14.08
CA ALA A 307 -0.83 -13.07 -15.44
C ALA A 307 -1.78 -13.67 -16.49
N THR A 308 -2.56 -14.69 -16.14
CA THR A 308 -3.55 -15.29 -17.05
C THR A 308 -4.78 -14.41 -17.19
N ALA A 309 -5.31 -13.91 -16.06
CA ALA A 309 -6.45 -13.01 -16.01
C ALA A 309 -6.22 -11.77 -16.88
N LEU A 310 -5.03 -11.18 -16.79
CA LEU A 310 -4.63 -10.05 -17.62
C LEU A 310 -4.56 -10.40 -19.12
N GLU A 311 -3.90 -11.50 -19.48
CA GLU A 311 -3.69 -11.89 -20.88
C GLU A 311 -5.00 -12.29 -21.58
N LEU A 312 -5.82 -13.10 -20.91
CA LEU A 312 -7.07 -13.62 -21.46
C LEU A 312 -8.26 -12.68 -21.24
N LYS A 313 -8.06 -11.56 -20.51
CA LYS A 313 -9.12 -10.61 -20.13
C LYS A 313 -10.28 -11.32 -19.40
N ARG A 314 -9.90 -12.15 -18.42
CA ARG A 314 -10.80 -12.95 -17.57
C ARG A 314 -10.73 -12.48 -16.13
N GLY A 315 -11.75 -12.78 -15.35
CA GLY A 315 -11.74 -12.52 -13.90
C GLY A 315 -10.75 -13.44 -13.19
N ALA A 316 -10.07 -12.94 -12.16
CA ALA A 316 -9.15 -13.76 -11.35
C ALA A 316 -9.88 -14.94 -10.67
N ASN A 317 -11.18 -14.78 -10.36
CA ASN A 317 -11.99 -15.84 -9.79
C ASN A 317 -12.16 -17.02 -10.74
N GLU A 318 -12.66 -16.80 -11.97
CA GLU A 318 -12.82 -17.89 -12.94
C GLU A 318 -11.48 -18.56 -13.31
N VAL A 319 -10.39 -17.78 -13.40
CA VAL A 319 -9.05 -18.30 -13.68
C VAL A 319 -8.55 -19.18 -12.54
N LEU A 320 -8.71 -18.73 -11.29
CA LEU A 320 -8.34 -19.48 -10.10
C LEU A 320 -9.10 -20.82 -10.01
N LEU A 321 -10.41 -20.79 -10.23
CA LEU A 321 -11.25 -21.99 -10.22
C LEU A 321 -10.83 -22.95 -11.33
N ARG A 322 -10.51 -22.44 -12.53
CA ARG A 322 -10.04 -23.27 -13.64
C ARG A 322 -8.69 -23.92 -13.33
N LEU A 323 -7.73 -23.16 -12.80
CA LEU A 323 -6.41 -23.68 -12.44
C LEU A 323 -6.54 -24.84 -11.46
N ARG A 324 -7.30 -24.65 -10.38
CA ARG A 324 -7.52 -25.69 -9.36
C ARG A 324 -8.20 -26.93 -9.91
N LYS A 325 -9.11 -26.78 -10.89
CA LYS A 325 -9.69 -27.93 -11.58
C LYS A 325 -8.63 -28.69 -12.38
N LEU A 326 -7.83 -28.00 -13.19
CA LEU A 326 -6.79 -28.61 -14.02
C LEU A 326 -5.66 -29.28 -13.23
N LEU A 327 -5.42 -28.87 -11.97
CA LEU A 327 -4.42 -29.46 -11.09
C LEU A 327 -4.95 -30.66 -10.27
N CYS A 328 -6.27 -30.83 -10.18
CA CYS A 328 -6.91 -31.93 -9.47
C CYS A 328 -7.29 -33.11 -10.39
N ASP A 329 -7.41 -32.85 -11.69
CA ASP A 329 -7.64 -33.85 -12.75
C ASP A 329 -6.31 -34.48 -13.21
#